data_AF-A0A962U6I6-F1
#
_entry.id   AF-A0A962U6I6-F1
#
_cell.length_a   1.000
_cell.length_b   1.000
_cell.length_c   1.000
_cell.angle_alpha   90.00
_cell.angle_beta   90.00
_cell.angle_gamma   90.00
#
_symmetry.space_group_name_H-M   'P 1'
#
loop_
_entity.id
_entity.type
_entity.pdbx_description
1 polymer ?
#
loop_
_entity_poly.entity_id
_entity_poly.type
_entity_poly.pdbx_seq_one_letter_code
_entity_poly.pdbx_strand_id
1 'polypeptide(L)' 'LEIRMLLFPSFTGLMIYGTVIDTEPAAADDPAQPFAQLARIEFTHIRESDRELLIRHLLRRQSQQLRRQHEGEF' A
#
# COMPACT_ATOMS: atom_id res chain seq x y z
N LEU A 1 -4.74 -6.42 -13.65
CA LEU A 1 -5.06 -7.04 -12.35
C LEU A 1 -6.08 -6.17 -11.62
N GLU A 2 -7.08 -6.78 -10.99
CA GLU A 2 -7.93 -6.08 -10.01
C GLU A 2 -7.31 -6.22 -8.63
N ILE A 3 -7.18 -5.10 -7.92
CA ILE A 3 -6.53 -5.01 -6.62
C ILE A 3 -7.55 -4.49 -5.63
N ARG A 4 -7.76 -5.27 -4.56
CA ARG A 4 -8.66 -4.93 -3.46
C ARG A 4 -7.83 -4.69 -2.21
N MET A 5 -7.93 -3.48 -1.66
CA MET A 5 -7.16 -3.08 -0.48
C MET A 5 -8.09 -2.60 0.63
N LEU A 6 -7.65 -2.81 1.87
CA LEU A 6 -8.30 -2.25 3.06
C LEU A 6 -7.31 -1.30 3.74
N LEU A 7 -7.69 -0.04 3.83
CA LEU A 7 -6.86 1.00 4.43
C LEU A 7 -7.08 1.08 5.94
N PHE A 8 -5.99 0.92 6.71
CA PHE A 8 -6.02 1.02 8.18
C PHE A 8 -5.47 2.37 8.66
N PRO A 9 -6.09 3.02 9.65
CA PRO A 9 -7.16 2.50 10.53
C PRO A 9 -8.58 2.89 10.10
N SER A 10 -8.78 3.50 8.93
CA SER A 10 -10.11 3.98 8.50
C SER A 10 -11.05 2.87 8.05
N PHE A 11 -10.56 1.63 7.94
CA PHE A 11 -11.27 0.46 7.43
C PHE A 11 -11.96 0.75 6.08
N THR A 12 -11.31 1.56 5.25
CA THR A 12 -11.84 1.94 3.93
C THR A 12 -11.39 0.94 2.89
N GLY A 13 -12.34 0.27 2.24
CA GLY A 13 -12.09 -0.60 1.11
C GLY A 13 -11.85 0.20 -0.17
N LEU A 14 -10.90 -0.24 -0.99
CA LEU A 14 -10.60 0.33 -2.29
C LEU A 14 -10.48 -0.78 -3.34
N MET A 15 -10.99 -0.51 -4.53
CA MET A 15 -10.86 -1.40 -5.68
C MET A 15 -10.28 -0.63 -6.86
N ILE A 16 -9.08 -1.02 -7.28
CA ILE A 16 -8.32 -0.35 -8.34
C ILE A 16 -7.81 -1.36 -9.35
N TYR A 17 -7.63 -0.91 -10.58
CA TYR A 17 -7.01 -1.72 -11.63
C TYR A 17 -5.59 -1.25 -11.89
N GLY A 18 -4.72 -2.21 -12.13
CA GLY A 18 -3.33 -1.93 -12.48
C GLY A 18 -2.69 -3.02 -13.32
N THR A 19 -1.56 -2.66 -13.90
CA THR A 19 -0.69 -3.53 -14.69
C THR A 19 0.53 -3.87 -13.86
N VAL A 20 0.90 -5.16 -13.81
CA VAL A 20 2.16 -5.57 -13.20
C VAL A 20 3.27 -5.16 -14.16
N ILE A 21 4.17 -4.30 -13.69
CA ILE A 21 5.30 -3.80 -14.49
C ILE A 21 6.60 -4.52 -14.17
N ASP A 22 6.70 -5.12 -12.98
CA ASP A 22 7.87 -5.85 -12.53
C ASP A 22 7.52 -6.76 -11.35
N THR A 23 8.34 -7.79 -11.12
CA THR A 23 8.19 -8.72 -10.00
C THR A 23 9.57 -9.10 -9.45
N GLU A 24 9.71 -9.04 -8.13
CA GLU A 24 10.92 -9.48 -7.44
C GLU A 24 10.58 -10.55 -6.40
N PRO A 25 11.46 -11.53 -6.13
CA PRO A 25 11.26 -12.49 -5.05
C PRO A 25 11.09 -11.75 -3.73
N ALA A 26 10.04 -12.06 -2.97
CA ALA A 26 9.94 -11.55 -1.61
C ALA A 26 11.09 -12.12 -0.78
N ALA A 27 11.64 -11.34 0.15
CA ALA A 27 12.69 -11.81 1.06
C ALA A 27 12.23 -13.10 1.75
N ALA A 28 12.82 -14.21 1.32
CA ALA A 28 12.33 -15.55 1.59
C ALA A 28 12.81 -16.02 2.97
N ASP A 29 12.19 -15.51 4.03
CA ASP A 29 12.37 -16.04 5.39
C ASP A 29 11.14 -16.79 5.91
N ASP A 30 10.04 -16.82 5.16
CA ASP A 30 8.83 -17.58 5.52
C ASP A 30 8.72 -18.89 4.71
N PRO A 31 9.06 -20.05 5.29
CA PRO A 31 8.93 -21.35 4.63
C PRO A 31 7.47 -21.72 4.29
N ALA A 32 6.47 -20.99 4.82
CA ALA A 32 5.07 -21.18 4.44
C ALA A 32 4.70 -20.55 3.09
N GLN A 33 5.54 -19.66 2.53
CA GLN A 33 5.26 -18.95 1.29
C GLN A 33 6.45 -19.01 0.31
N PRO A 34 6.82 -20.21 -0.16
CA PRO A 34 8.02 -20.42 -1.00
C PRO A 34 7.95 -19.73 -2.38
N PHE A 35 6.76 -19.24 -2.77
CA PHE A 35 6.53 -18.54 -4.03
C PHE A 35 6.11 -17.08 -3.83
N ALA A 36 6.38 -16.50 -2.65
CA ALA A 36 6.09 -15.09 -2.40
C ALA A 36 6.88 -14.20 -3.37
N GLN A 37 6.16 -13.36 -4.11
CA GLN A 37 6.71 -12.38 -5.04
C GLN A 37 6.17 -11.01 -4.67
N LEU A 38 7.03 -10.01 -4.67
CA LEU A 38 6.64 -8.61 -4.61
C LEU A 38 6.35 -8.15 -6.04
N ALA A 39 5.12 -7.72 -6.30
CA ALA A 39 4.72 -7.18 -7.59
C ALA A 39 4.74 -5.65 -7.55
N ARG A 40 5.44 -5.04 -8.51
CA ARG A 40 5.34 -3.60 -8.78
C ARG A 40 4.18 -3.38 -9.74
N ILE A 41 3.26 -2.51 -9.35
CA ILE A 41 2.02 -2.29 -10.07
C ILE A 41 1.92 -0.82 -10.47
N GLU A 42 1.72 -0.58 -11.75
CA GLU A 42 1.27 0.71 -12.26
C GLU A 42 -0.27 0.73 -12.24
N PHE A 43 -0.86 1.68 -11.52
CA PHE A 43 -2.31 1.83 -11.48
C PHE A 43 -2.81 2.48 -12.78
N THR A 44 -3.69 1.78 -13.49
CA THR A 44 -4.21 2.24 -14.80
C THR A 44 -5.57 2.91 -14.67
N HIS A 45 -6.42 2.43 -13.76
CA HIS A 45 -7.73 3.02 -13.51
C HIS A 45 -8.00 3.12 -12.01
N ILE A 46 -8.20 4.36 -11.57
CA ILE A 46 -8.63 4.70 -10.23
C ILE A 46 -9.73 5.75 -10.34
N ARG A 47 -10.81 5.58 -9.56
CA ARG A 47 -11.87 6.60 -9.46
C ARG A 47 -11.31 7.82 -8.76
N GLU A 48 -11.73 9.01 -9.18
CA GLU A 48 -11.22 10.25 -8.59
C GLU A 48 -11.45 10.33 -7.07
N SER A 49 -12.64 9.91 -6.60
CA SER A 49 -12.96 9.79 -5.18
C SER A 49 -11.97 8.90 -4.41
N ASP A 50 -11.61 7.78 -5.01
CA ASP A 50 -10.72 6.77 -4.41
C ASP A 50 -9.28 7.29 -4.40
N ARG A 51 -8.88 8.05 -5.44
CA ARG A 51 -7.60 8.72 -5.52
C ARG A 51 -7.44 9.78 -4.42
N GLU A 52 -8.42 10.65 -4.25
CA GLU A 52 -8.40 11.65 -3.17
C GLU A 52 -8.34 11.01 -1.79
N LEU A 53 -9.10 9.92 -1.60
CA LEU A 53 -9.09 9.17 -0.36
C LEU A 53 -7.70 8.58 -0.07
N LEU A 54 -7.06 7.95 -1.08
CA LEU A 54 -5.69 7.44 -0.95
C LEU A 54 -4.69 8.53 -0.60
N ILE A 55 -4.74 9.67 -1.29
CA ILE A 55 -3.84 10.81 -1.04
C ILE A 55 -4.00 11.27 0.41
N ARG A 56 -5.24 11.51 0.86
CA ARG A 56 -5.53 11.96 2.22
C ARG A 56 -5.07 10.93 3.26
N HIS A 57 -5.30 9.66 2.99
CA HIS A 57 -4.87 8.56 3.86
C HIS A 57 -3.34 8.54 4.00
N LEU A 58 -2.62 8.62 2.89
CA LEU A 58 -1.16 8.57 2.84
C LEU A 58 -0.54 9.77 3.57
N LEU A 59 -1.04 10.99 3.33
CA LEU A 59 -0.59 12.20 4.02
C LEU A 59 -0.79 12.10 5.54
N ARG A 60 -1.93 11.57 5.98
CA ARG A 60 -2.21 11.36 7.41
C ARG A 60 -1.25 10.35 8.04
N ARG A 61 -0.98 9.24 7.35
CA ARG A 61 -0.05 8.19 7.81
C ARG A 61 1.39 8.71 7.89
N GLN A 62 1.84 9.46 6.89
CA GLN A 62 3.17 10.08 6.88
C GLN A 62 3.32 11.10 8.01
N SER A 63 2.30 11.95 8.22
CA SER A 63 2.29 12.91 9.33
C SER A 63 2.40 12.23 10.70
N GLN A 64 1.71 11.09 10.88
CA GLN A 64 1.80 10.29 12.11
C GLN A 64 3.18 9.64 12.26
N GLN A 65 3.78 9.15 11.17
CA GLN A 65 5.11 8.55 11.20
C GLN A 65 6.18 9.57 11.59
N LEU A 66 6.13 10.78 11.03
CA LEU A 66 7.04 11.88 11.39
C LEU A 66 6.94 12.25 12.87
N ARG A 67 5.73 12.32 13.42
CA ARG A 67 5.52 12.58 14.85
C ARG A 67 6.14 11.50 15.74
N ARG A 68 5.92 10.22 15.40
CA ARG A 68 6.52 9.10 16.15
C ARG A 68 8.05 9.12 16.09
N GLN A 69 8.61 9.51 14.96
CA GLN A 69 10.06 9.61 14.79
C GLN A 69 10.65 10.68 15.71
N HIS A 70 9.98 11.81 15.89
CA HIS A 70 10.42 12.88 16.80
C HIS A 70 10.14 12.57 18.28
N GLU A 71 9.08 11.82 18.60
CA GLU A 71 8.77 11.41 19.98
C GLU A 71 9.70 10.30 20.49
N GLY A 72 10.32 9.50 19.61
CA GLY A 72 11.27 8.45 19.98
C GLY A 72 12.72 8.90 20.19
N GLU A 73 13.02 10.19 20.00
CA GLU A 73 14.36 10.77 20.21
C GLU A 73 14.56 11.38 21.61
N PHE A 74 13.63 11.18 22.54
CA PHE A 74 13.71 11.65 23.94
C PHE A 74 13.60 10.50 24.95
#